data_AF-A0AAD0WIT8-F1
#
_entry.id   AF-A0AAD0WIT8-F1
#
_cell.length_a   1.000
_cell.length_b   1.000
_cell.length_c   1.000
_cell.angle_alpha   90.00
_cell.angle_beta   90.00
_cell.angle_gamma   90.00
#
_symmetry.space_group_name_H-M   'P 1'
#
loop_
_entity.id
_entity.type
_entity.pdbx_description
1 polymer ?
#
loop_
_entity_poly.entity_id
_entity_poly.type
_entity_poly.pdbx_seq_one_letter_code
_entity_poly.pdbx_strand_id
1 'polypeptide(L)'
;MESRDIEICRKIGQLIYGAAPVGAKNIVMRAELSVEEDDAKFEFDSIDSKGEVSWFTGGGALNRSLLGLLVQHRDFFVSQNQPPWKAFSYTLDVEAGRFSLQLSYD
;
A
#
# COMPACT_ATOMS: atom_id res chain seq x y z
N MET A 1 -13.23 -8.24 17.16
CA MET A 1 -12.20 -7.19 17.09
C MET A 1 -11.39 -7.50 15.86
N GLU A 2 -11.22 -6.53 14.97
CA GLU A 2 -10.45 -6.74 13.76
C GLU A 2 -8.95 -6.65 14.07
N SER A 3 -8.11 -7.34 13.30
CA SER A 3 -6.66 -7.31 13.51
C SER A 3 -6.06 -5.96 13.08
N ARG A 4 -5.04 -5.48 13.80
CA ARG A 4 -4.45 -4.16 13.59
C ARG A 4 -3.88 -3.97 12.18
N ASP A 5 -3.32 -5.02 11.59
CA ASP A 5 -2.84 -5.02 10.20
C ASP A 5 -3.99 -4.77 9.20
N ILE A 6 -5.16 -5.38 9.42
CA ILE A 6 -6.33 -5.19 8.55
C ILE A 6 -6.82 -3.74 8.61
N GLU A 7 -6.85 -3.14 9.81
CA GLU A 7 -7.21 -1.72 9.97
C GLU A 7 -6.23 -0.79 9.23
N ILE A 8 -4.93 -1.09 9.30
CA ILE A 8 -3.89 -0.34 8.58
C ILE A 8 -4.07 -0.50 7.06
N CYS A 9 -4.25 -1.73 6.58
CA CYS A 9 -4.48 -2.02 5.17
C CYS A 9 -5.71 -1.30 4.62
N ARG A 10 -6.80 -1.20 5.39
CA ARG A 10 -7.98 -0.42 4.98
C ARG A 10 -7.69 1.06 4.83
N LYS A 11 -6.92 1.66 5.76
CA LYS A 11 -6.50 3.06 5.65
C LYS A 11 -5.61 3.29 4.43
N ILE A 12 -4.69 2.36 4.14
CA ILE A 12 -3.89 2.39 2.91
C ILE A 12 -4.81 2.36 1.68
N GLY A 13 -5.76 1.44 1.63
CA GLY A 13 -6.73 1.33 0.55
C GLY A 13 -7.53 2.62 0.31
N GLN A 14 -8.01 3.26 1.38
CA GLN A 14 -8.73 4.53 1.30
C GLN A 14 -7.86 5.66 0.71
N LEU A 15 -6.60 5.73 1.14
CA LEU A 15 -5.66 6.75 0.66
C LEU A 15 -5.32 6.58 -0.81
N ILE A 16 -4.99 5.36 -1.25
CA ILE A 16 -4.62 5.11 -2.65
C ILE A 16 -5.83 5.22 -3.57
N TYR A 17 -7.02 4.85 -3.11
CA TYR A 17 -8.27 5.05 -3.85
C TYR A 17 -8.53 6.54 -4.10
N GLY A 18 -8.37 7.39 -3.09
CA GLY A 18 -8.56 8.83 -3.22
C GLY A 18 -7.55 9.52 -4.14
N ALA A 19 -6.39 8.91 -4.37
CA ALA A 19 -5.35 9.43 -5.25
C ALA A 19 -5.42 8.87 -6.69
N ALA A 20 -6.14 7.76 -6.89
CA ALA A 20 -6.16 7.07 -8.17
C ALA A 20 -6.92 7.86 -9.24
N PRO A 21 -6.53 7.72 -10.52
CA PRO A 21 -7.29 8.28 -11.63
C PRO A 21 -8.73 7.77 -11.69
N VAL A 22 -9.64 8.63 -12.15
CA VAL A 22 -11.04 8.26 -12.38
C VAL A 22 -11.11 7.10 -13.39
N GLY A 23 -11.89 6.08 -13.06
CA GLY A 23 -12.08 4.90 -13.92
C GLY A 23 -11.14 3.74 -13.62
N ALA A 24 -10.21 3.87 -12.67
CA ALA A 24 -9.41 2.76 -12.17
C ALA A 24 -10.31 1.64 -11.63
N LYS A 25 -10.08 0.42 -12.10
CA LYS A 25 -10.71 -0.83 -11.64
C LYS A 25 -9.82 -1.57 -10.65
N ASN A 26 -8.51 -1.52 -10.88
CA ASN A 26 -7.53 -1.97 -9.90
C ASN A 26 -6.49 -0.87 -9.65
N ILE A 27 -5.98 -0.82 -8.43
CA ILE A 27 -4.90 0.06 -8.04
C ILE A 27 -3.82 -0.79 -7.40
N VAL A 28 -2.59 -0.72 -7.91
CA VAL A 28 -1.44 -1.42 -7.36
C VAL A 28 -0.48 -0.40 -6.79
N MET A 29 -0.17 -0.54 -5.51
CA MET A 29 0.88 0.21 -4.84
C MET A 29 2.04 -0.73 -4.54
N ARG A 30 3.26 -0.32 -4.90
CA ARG A 30 4.50 -0.99 -4.48
C ARG A 30 5.31 -0.02 -3.65
N ALA A 31 5.82 -0.50 -2.53
CA ALA A 31 6.66 0.29 -1.65
C ALA A 31 7.89 -0.49 -1.21
N GLU A 32 9.03 0.19 -1.15
CA GLU A 32 10.24 -0.26 -0.48
C GLU A 32 10.50 0.67 0.71
N LEU A 33 10.52 0.11 1.92
CA LEU A 33 10.70 0.88 3.15
C LEU A 33 12.17 0.77 3.59
N SER A 34 12.80 1.91 3.92
CA SER A 34 14.17 1.94 4.42
C SER A 34 14.32 1.10 5.70
N VAL A 35 15.55 0.68 6.01
CA VAL A 35 15.83 -0.08 7.23
C VAL A 35 15.62 0.81 8.45
N GLU A 36 15.91 2.10 8.31
CA GLU A 36 15.78 3.17 9.28
C GLU A 36 14.31 3.65 9.47
N GLU A 37 13.40 3.16 8.62
CA GLU A 37 11.95 3.45 8.63
C GLU A 37 11.56 4.92 8.43
N ASP A 38 12.50 5.75 7.98
CA ASP A 38 12.36 7.19 7.79
C ASP A 38 12.06 7.59 6.34
N ASP A 39 12.25 6.68 5.39
CA ASP A 39 12.03 6.89 3.96
C ASP A 39 11.41 5.67 3.28
N ALA A 40 10.62 5.91 2.24
CA ALA A 40 10.07 4.85 1.41
C ALA A 40 9.96 5.30 -0.05
N LYS A 41 10.31 4.39 -0.95
CA LYS A 41 10.03 4.54 -2.39
C LYS A 41 8.63 4.03 -2.66
N PHE A 42 7.85 4.78 -3.42
CA PHE A 42 6.49 4.40 -3.80
C PHE A 42 6.33 4.40 -5.32
N GLU A 43 5.65 3.38 -5.82
CA GLU A 43 5.18 3.28 -7.19
C GLU A 43 3.69 2.96 -7.18
N PHE A 44 2.95 3.59 -8.10
CA PHE A 44 1.50 3.39 -8.21
C PHE A 44 1.09 3.16 -9.66
N ASP A 45 0.34 2.09 -9.87
CA ASP A 45 -0.34 1.78 -11.12
C ASP A 45 -1.84 1.78 -10.92
N SER A 46 -2.55 2.27 -11.93
CA SER A 46 -3.97 2.05 -12.09
C SER A 46 -4.20 1.15 -13.30
N ILE A 47 -5.18 0.26 -13.20
CA ILE A 47 -5.63 -0.58 -14.31
C ILE A 47 -7.10 -0.24 -14.58
N ASP A 48 -7.43 0.11 -15.81
CA ASP A 48 -8.79 0.49 -16.21
C ASP A 48 -9.66 -0.73 -16.61
N SER A 49 -10.88 -0.47 -17.10
CA SER A 49 -11.82 -1.52 -17.53
C SER A 49 -11.37 -2.30 -18.76
N LYS A 50 -10.40 -1.80 -19.53
CA LYS A 50 -9.82 -2.50 -20.68
C LYS A 50 -8.59 -3.31 -20.30
N GLY A 51 -8.15 -3.23 -19.04
CA GLY A 51 -6.89 -3.82 -18.59
C GLY A 51 -5.67 -2.96 -18.92
N GLU A 52 -5.86 -1.70 -19.36
CA GLU A 52 -4.75 -0.79 -19.66
C GLU A 52 -4.13 -0.27 -18.37
N VAL A 53 -2.79 -0.37 -18.28
CA VAL A 53 -2.02 0.07 -17.10
C VAL A 53 -1.56 1.51 -17.30
N SER A 54 -1.80 2.35 -16.31
CA SER A 54 -1.34 3.74 -16.26
C SER A 54 -0.67 4.05 -14.93
N TRP A 55 0.57 4.52 -14.99
CA TRP A 55 1.29 5.02 -13.83
C TRP A 55 0.67 6.29 -13.25
N PHE A 56 0.80 6.51 -11.95
CA PHE A 56 0.48 7.79 -11.34
C PHE A 56 1.38 8.06 -10.13
N THR A 57 1.41 9.32 -9.69
CA THR A 57 2.25 9.71 -8.55
C THR A 57 1.40 10.02 -7.32
N GLY A 58 1.84 9.51 -6.18
CA GLY A 58 1.40 9.98 -4.89
C GLY A 58 2.03 11.32 -4.58
N GLY A 59 1.24 12.39 -4.50
CA GLY A 59 1.75 13.68 -4.04
C GLY A 59 2.35 13.59 -2.63
N GLY A 60 3.17 14.56 -2.22
CA GLY A 60 3.92 14.48 -0.96
C GLY A 60 3.07 14.25 0.31
N ALA A 61 1.80 14.69 0.32
CA ALA A 61 0.88 14.42 1.42
C ALA A 61 0.46 12.94 1.49
N LEU A 62 0.22 12.30 0.34
CA LEU A 62 -0.08 10.87 0.26
C LEU A 62 1.11 10.05 0.74
N ASN A 63 2.30 10.31 0.20
CA ASN A 63 3.51 9.53 0.52
C ASN A 63 3.85 9.60 2.01
N ARG A 64 3.73 10.78 2.64
CA ARG A 64 3.92 10.90 4.11
C ARG A 64 2.91 10.09 4.91
N SER A 65 1.65 10.09 4.48
CA SER A 65 0.58 9.34 5.15
C SER A 65 0.79 7.83 5.01
N LEU A 66 1.19 7.39 3.81
CA LEU A 66 1.50 5.98 3.53
C LEU A 66 2.74 5.52 4.31
N LEU A 67 3.81 6.31 4.35
CA LEU A 67 5.01 6.00 5.13
C LEU A 67 4.66 5.71 6.59
N GLY A 68 3.93 6.61 7.25
CA GLY A 68 3.52 6.40 8.64
C GLY A 68 2.65 5.15 8.86
N LEU A 69 1.84 4.76 7.88
CA LEU A 69 1.04 3.52 7.94
C LEU A 69 1.90 2.28 7.72
N LEU A 70 2.86 2.34 6.79
CA LEU A 70 3.79 1.25 6.50
C LEU A 70 4.71 0.95 7.68
N VAL A 71 5.24 1.97 8.36
CA VAL A 71 6.02 1.81 9.61
C VAL A 71 5.18 1.09 10.65
N GLN A 72 3.95 1.58 10.93
CA GLN A 72 3.04 0.93 11.88
C GLN A 72 2.69 -0.52 11.49
N HIS A 73 2.58 -0.80 10.19
CA HIS A 73 2.35 -2.15 9.69
C HIS A 73 3.56 -3.04 9.97
N ARG A 74 4.78 -2.59 9.67
CA ARG A 74 6.01 -3.34 9.93
C ARG A 74 6.22 -3.59 11.42
N ASP A 75 6.05 -2.57 12.25
CA ASP A 75 6.11 -2.67 13.71
C ASP A 75 5.17 -3.73 14.26
N PHE A 76 3.95 -3.80 13.73
CA PHE A 76 3.00 -4.82 14.14
C PHE A 76 3.55 -6.23 13.88
N PHE A 77 4.04 -6.54 12.68
CA PHE A 77 4.60 -7.86 12.38
C PHE A 77 5.87 -8.16 13.19
N VAL A 78 6.75 -7.18 13.39
CA VAL A 78 7.94 -7.33 14.24
C VAL A 78 7.56 -7.63 15.69
N SER A 79 6.52 -6.98 16.22
CA SER A 79 5.99 -7.27 17.56
C SER A 79 5.45 -8.71 17.70
N GLN A 80 5.13 -9.36 16.58
CA GLN A 80 4.70 -10.75 16.51
C GLN A 80 5.87 -11.72 16.17
N ASN A 81 7.12 -11.30 16.39
CA ASN A 81 8.35 -12.05 16.11
C ASN A 81 8.59 -12.40 14.63
N GLN A 82 8.01 -11.64 13.70
CA GLN A 82 8.37 -11.73 12.28
C GLN A 82 9.57 -10.82 11.99
N PRO A 83 10.44 -11.16 11.03
CA PRO A 83 11.46 -10.22 10.57
C PRO A 83 10.80 -8.97 9.97
N PRO A 84 11.48 -7.81 9.95
CA PRO A 84 10.98 -6.64 9.23
C PRO A 84 10.95 -6.95 7.73
N TRP A 85 9.78 -6.81 7.10
CA TRP A 85 9.68 -6.87 5.64
C TRP A 85 10.35 -5.63 5.02
N LYS A 86 10.83 -5.78 3.78
CA LYS A 86 11.54 -4.75 3.01
C LYS A 86 10.68 -4.15 1.92
N ALA A 87 9.84 -4.97 1.26
CA ALA A 87 8.91 -4.51 0.24
C ALA A 87 7.47 -4.89 0.56
N PHE A 88 6.55 -4.01 0.19
CA PHE A 88 5.11 -4.11 0.40
C PHE A 88 4.40 -3.86 -0.93
N SER A 89 3.69 -4.86 -1.44
CA SER A 89 2.88 -4.76 -2.64
C SER A 89 1.41 -4.94 -2.30
N TYR A 90 0.59 -3.96 -2.65
CA TYR A 90 -0.82 -3.92 -2.29
C TYR A 90 -1.67 -3.68 -3.52
N THR A 91 -2.68 -4.53 -3.71
CA THR A 91 -3.64 -4.41 -4.80
C THR A 91 -5.02 -4.14 -4.24
N LEU A 92 -5.66 -3.07 -4.68
CA LEU A 92 -7.06 -2.77 -4.42
C LEU A 92 -7.89 -3.09 -5.65
N ASP A 93 -8.82 -4.03 -5.53
CA ASP A 93 -9.92 -4.23 -6.47
C ASP A 93 -11.04 -3.26 -6.08
N VAL A 94 -11.23 -2.23 -6.89
CA VAL A 94 -12.18 -1.14 -6.64
C VAL A 94 -13.61 -1.64 -6.77
N GLU A 95 -13.88 -2.56 -7.69
CA GLU A 95 -15.24 -3.04 -7.96
C GLU A 95 -15.69 -4.04 -6.89
N ALA A 96 -14.81 -4.95 -6.49
CA ALA A 96 -15.10 -5.92 -5.45
C ALA A 96 -14.98 -5.31 -4.04
N GLY A 97 -14.34 -4.16 -3.89
CA GLY A 97 -14.02 -3.55 -2.60
C GLY A 97 -13.10 -4.45 -1.76
N ARG A 98 -12.21 -5.19 -2.42
CA ARG A 98 -11.30 -6.16 -1.80
C ARG A 98 -9.86 -5.75 -2.02
N PHE A 99 -8.99 -6.15 -1.12
CA PHE A 99 -7.56 -5.96 -1.30
C PHE A 99 -6.79 -7.26 -1.11
N SER A 100 -5.60 -7.30 -1.70
CA SER A 100 -4.58 -8.31 -1.43
C SER A 100 -3.25 -7.64 -1.13
N LEU A 101 -2.41 -8.37 -0.39
CA LEU A 101 -1.12 -7.91 0.07
C LEU A 101 -0.07 -9.00 -0.20
N GLN A 102 1.12 -8.56 -0.60
CA GLN A 102 2.33 -9.37 -0.64
C GLN A 102 3.46 -8.62 0.06
N LEU A 103 4.15 -9.32 0.97
CA LEU A 103 5.33 -8.82 1.68
C LEU A 103 6.57 -9.55 1.16
N SER A 104 7.65 -8.82 0.95
CA SER A 104 8.98 -9.39 0.66
C SER A 104 9.94 -9.10 1.80
N TYR A 105 10.78 -10.09 2.14
CA TYR A 105 11.83 -9.98 3.17
C TYR A 105 13.25 -10.01 2.59
N ASP A 106 13.37 -10.29 1.29
CA ASP A 106 14.62 -10.42 0.55
C ASP A 106 15.25 -9.06 0.24
#